data_AF-A0A6V1K7Z9-F1
#
_entry.id   AF-A0A6V1K7Z9-F1
#
_cell.length_a   1.000
_cell.length_b   1.000
_cell.length_c   1.000
_cell.angle_alpha   90.00
_cell.angle_beta   90.00
_cell.angle_gamma   90.00
#
_symmetry.space_group_name_H-M   'P 1'
#
loop_
_entity.id
_entity.type
_entity.pdbx_description
1 polymer ?
#
loop_
_entity_poly.entity_id
_entity_poly.type
_entity_poly.pdbx_seq_one_letter_code
_entity_poly.pdbx_strand_id
1 'polypeptide(L)'
;MKLCLLRIIFLLVLLLHTPSCITAKKDGGKGSGPTPGKNKKEQISPLSKTALPEFPPAVYASVTVAASAALPSILYTFRDVITEQGKDIAPFVPFRRWQVLNTFIFLFNRWAGKRPGRMDMKQPRAEASQKKEVARFFTPAGWAFRIWIPIFIGETIFVFYQALPINYIKNKDFLAMLSPFWIAAIGFQSIWTFCARPWAVENGYGWIQAALLVLTGVALSGVHKVMTSQPHTLVGDLNILDFIVAQIPLSLHFGWMMAAGLVSVNGVLARTPLTIRAKHLFSDASVVVATVIGVVVAAKRTDPVVAFALSWALAGLADDKAWEKLKSTVAFARLQSSAKLAKRCSNILALTIVGLTIEKAFEFWFHHSYADALPAQS
;
A
#
# COMPACT_ATOMS: atom_id res chain seq x y z
N MET A 1 10.21 4.39 -26.96
CA MET A 1 9.70 3.05 -26.57
C MET A 1 10.79 2.14 -25.99
N LYS A 2 11.79 1.65 -26.76
CA LYS A 2 12.84 0.72 -26.25
C LYS A 2 13.69 1.31 -25.13
N LEU A 3 14.07 2.60 -25.20
CA LEU A 3 14.97 3.24 -24.24
C LEU A 3 14.37 3.43 -22.83
N CYS A 4 13.06 3.67 -22.73
CA CYS A 4 12.40 3.95 -21.44
C CYS A 4 12.06 2.66 -20.68
N LEU A 5 11.58 1.64 -21.42
CA LEU A 5 11.43 0.29 -20.89
C LEU A 5 12.79 -0.32 -20.53
N LEU A 6 13.85 -0.08 -21.33
CA LEU A 6 15.21 -0.45 -20.95
C LEU A 6 15.66 0.28 -19.69
N ARG A 7 15.37 1.57 -19.48
CA ARG A 7 15.78 2.29 -18.26
C ARG A 7 15.08 1.75 -17.00
N ILE A 8 13.80 1.39 -17.09
CA ILE A 8 13.06 0.79 -15.98
C ILE A 8 13.52 -0.66 -15.74
N ILE A 9 13.67 -1.47 -16.80
CA ILE A 9 14.24 -2.82 -16.69
C ILE A 9 15.67 -2.75 -16.19
N PHE A 10 16.48 -1.77 -16.60
CA PHE A 10 17.86 -1.58 -16.15
C PHE A 10 17.92 -1.13 -14.69
N LEU A 11 17.00 -0.28 -14.22
CA LEU A 11 16.87 0.06 -12.81
C LEU A 11 16.40 -1.14 -11.98
N LEU A 12 15.44 -1.93 -12.47
CA LEU A 12 14.97 -3.16 -11.83
C LEU A 12 16.05 -4.25 -11.86
N VAL A 13 16.82 -4.37 -12.94
CA VAL A 13 17.95 -5.30 -13.07
C VAL A 13 19.09 -4.84 -12.17
N LEU A 14 19.44 -3.56 -12.10
CA LEU A 14 20.41 -3.03 -11.13
C LEU A 14 19.98 -3.28 -9.67
N LEU A 15 18.68 -3.20 -9.38
CA LEU A 15 18.13 -3.55 -8.06
C LEU A 15 18.13 -5.07 -7.80
N LEU A 16 18.07 -5.89 -8.86
CA LEU A 16 18.08 -7.37 -8.79
C LEU A 16 19.47 -8.00 -9.00
N HIS A 17 20.47 -7.24 -9.46
CA HIS A 17 21.88 -7.65 -9.67
C HIS A 17 22.80 -7.16 -8.54
N THR A 18 22.26 -6.99 -7.34
CA THR A 18 23.13 -7.03 -6.16
C THR A 18 23.69 -8.46 -6.07
N PRO A 19 25.02 -8.65 -6.07
CA PRO A 19 25.61 -9.97 -6.24
C PRO A 19 25.13 -10.91 -5.15
N SER A 20 24.60 -12.06 -5.59
CA SER A 20 24.34 -13.23 -4.74
C SER A 20 25.67 -13.76 -4.23
N CYS A 21 26.21 -13.13 -3.18
CA CYS A 21 27.43 -13.57 -2.52
C CYS A 21 27.08 -14.26 -1.20
N ILE A 22 26.47 -15.44 -1.27
CA ILE A 22 26.61 -16.49 -0.25
C ILE A 22 26.52 -17.85 -0.94
N THR A 23 27.58 -18.26 -1.64
CA THR A 23 27.86 -19.70 -1.76
C THR A 23 28.52 -20.10 -0.45
N ALA A 24 27.75 -20.74 0.43
CA ALA A 24 28.31 -21.43 1.58
C ALA A 24 29.29 -22.50 1.06
N LYS A 25 30.58 -22.24 1.21
CA LYS A 25 31.65 -23.18 0.92
C LYS A 25 31.46 -24.37 1.86
N LYS A 26 30.94 -25.47 1.32
CA LYS A 26 30.80 -26.74 2.04
C LYS A 26 32.18 -27.39 2.06
N ASP A 27 33.01 -26.98 3.02
CA ASP A 27 34.31 -27.62 3.23
C ASP A 27 34.06 -29.06 3.70
N GLY A 28 34.22 -29.99 2.77
CA GLY A 28 34.17 -31.43 3.01
C GLY A 28 35.42 -31.89 3.75
N GLY A 29 35.43 -31.73 5.06
CA GLY A 29 36.41 -32.37 5.94
C GLY A 29 35.96 -33.78 6.32
N LYS A 30 36.44 -34.80 5.60
CA LYS A 30 36.48 -36.18 6.12
C LYS A 30 37.62 -36.26 7.14
N GLY A 31 37.28 -36.47 8.41
CA GLY A 31 38.25 -36.70 9.48
C GLY A 31 37.61 -37.43 10.65
N SER A 32 37.74 -38.76 10.63
CA SER A 32 37.32 -39.70 11.66
C SER A 32 38.21 -39.64 12.91
N GLY A 33 37.60 -39.59 14.09
CA GLY A 33 38.27 -39.88 15.36
C GLY A 33 37.43 -39.43 16.58
N PRO A 34 37.05 -40.34 17.50
CA PRO A 34 36.29 -39.97 18.70
C PRO A 34 37.26 -39.54 19.81
N THR A 35 37.35 -38.24 20.08
CA THR A 35 37.93 -37.73 21.32
C THR A 35 36.84 -37.12 22.21
N PRO A 36 36.66 -37.62 23.45
CA PRO A 36 35.78 -36.99 24.42
C PRO A 36 36.53 -35.85 25.12
N GLY A 37 35.92 -34.67 25.18
CA GLY A 37 36.35 -33.61 26.07
C GLY A 37 36.79 -32.32 25.37
N LYS A 38 35.88 -31.34 25.39
CA LYS A 38 36.07 -29.90 25.67
C LYS A 38 35.05 -29.10 24.85
N ASN A 39 34.20 -28.37 25.58
CA ASN A 39 33.29 -27.36 25.06
C ASN A 39 34.07 -26.29 24.29
N LYS A 40 34.32 -26.52 23.00
CA LYS A 40 34.78 -25.49 22.08
C LYS A 40 33.56 -24.63 21.74
N LYS A 41 33.43 -23.48 22.42
CA LYS A 41 32.62 -22.37 21.91
C LYS A 41 33.17 -22.05 20.53
N GLU A 42 32.47 -22.45 19.47
CA GLU A 42 32.74 -21.98 18.12
C GLU A 42 32.59 -20.46 18.14
N GLN A 43 33.74 -19.80 18.15
CA GLN A 43 33.87 -18.38 18.02
C GLN A 43 33.58 -18.06 16.55
N ILE A 44 32.30 -17.91 16.23
CA ILE A 44 31.87 -17.38 14.94
C ILE A 44 32.53 -16.02 14.80
N SER A 45 33.54 -15.94 13.93
CA SER A 45 34.22 -14.71 13.59
C SER A 45 33.16 -13.69 13.14
N PRO A 46 33.05 -12.53 13.81
CA PRO A 46 32.04 -11.54 13.46
C PRO A 46 32.24 -11.17 12.00
N LEU A 47 31.24 -11.48 11.16
CA LEU A 47 31.15 -10.97 9.80
C LEU A 47 31.52 -9.49 9.87
N SER A 48 32.59 -9.08 9.19
CA SER A 48 33.01 -7.70 9.23
C SER A 48 31.82 -6.89 8.73
N LYS A 49 31.24 -6.08 9.63
CA LYS A 49 30.19 -5.15 9.29
C LYS A 49 30.86 -4.11 8.42
N THR A 50 31.01 -4.36 7.13
CA THR A 50 31.29 -3.33 6.15
C THR A 50 30.19 -2.31 6.33
N ALA A 51 30.53 -1.19 6.97
CA ALA A 51 29.61 -0.12 7.24
C ALA A 51 29.06 0.34 5.89
N LEU A 52 27.79 0.05 5.63
CA LEU A 52 27.12 0.60 4.47
C LEU A 52 27.22 2.13 4.54
N PRO A 53 27.40 2.81 3.41
CA PRO A 53 27.49 4.26 3.40
C PRO A 53 26.25 4.86 4.04
N GLU A 54 26.43 5.59 5.14
CA GLU A 54 25.36 6.40 5.73
C GLU A 54 24.99 7.48 4.72
N PHE A 55 23.86 7.32 4.04
CA PHE A 55 23.35 8.38 3.19
C PHE A 55 22.88 9.55 4.07
N PRO A 56 23.25 10.80 3.73
CA PRO A 56 22.76 11.98 4.43
C PRO A 56 21.21 12.02 4.43
N PRO A 57 20.56 12.48 5.51
CA PRO A 57 19.10 12.70 5.56
C PRO A 57 18.54 13.45 4.34
N ALA A 58 19.32 14.38 3.79
CA ALA A 58 19.01 15.12 2.58
C ALA A 58 18.75 14.19 1.38
N VAL A 59 19.55 13.13 1.20
CA VAL A 59 19.42 12.18 0.07
C VAL A 59 18.08 11.45 0.12
N TYR A 60 17.62 11.05 1.31
CA TYR A 60 16.30 10.39 1.45
C TYR A 60 15.15 11.33 1.09
N ALA A 61 15.23 12.60 1.50
CA ALA A 61 14.24 13.61 1.15
C ALA A 61 14.27 13.89 -0.36
N SER A 62 15.46 14.05 -0.96
CA SER A 62 15.64 14.28 -2.39
C SER A 62 15.08 13.14 -3.24
N VAL A 63 15.35 11.88 -2.87
CA VAL A 63 14.82 10.72 -3.61
C VAL A 63 13.30 10.63 -3.51
N THR A 64 12.73 10.94 -2.34
CA THR A 64 11.26 10.95 -2.17
C THR A 64 10.60 12.04 -3.01
N VAL A 65 11.17 13.25 -3.00
CA VAL A 65 10.68 14.39 -3.80
C VAL A 65 10.85 14.11 -5.29
N ALA A 66 12.01 13.61 -5.72
CA ALA A 66 12.29 13.30 -7.12
C ALA A 66 11.39 12.17 -7.65
N ALA A 67 11.18 11.11 -6.86
CA ALA A 67 10.23 10.05 -7.20
C ALA A 67 8.81 10.59 -7.32
N SER A 68 8.39 11.48 -6.43
CA SER A 68 7.05 12.10 -6.47
C SER A 68 6.88 13.04 -7.67
N ALA A 69 7.92 13.77 -8.07
CA ALA A 69 7.90 14.67 -9.22
C ALA A 69 7.97 13.93 -10.57
N ALA A 70 8.67 12.80 -10.64
CA ALA A 70 8.75 11.97 -11.84
C ALA A 70 7.49 11.10 -12.04
N LEU A 71 6.73 10.85 -10.98
CA LEU A 71 5.61 9.92 -11.01
C LEU A 71 4.48 10.33 -11.96
N PRO A 72 4.03 11.59 -12.04
CA PRO A 72 3.02 11.98 -13.02
C PRO A 72 3.47 11.67 -14.44
N SER A 73 4.73 11.94 -14.78
CA SER A 73 5.31 11.66 -16.10
C SER A 73 5.42 10.16 -16.39
N ILE A 74 5.79 9.35 -15.38
CA ILE A 74 5.80 7.89 -15.49
C ILE A 74 4.37 7.39 -15.71
N LEU A 75 3.41 7.81 -14.90
CA LEU A 75 2.00 7.42 -15.01
C LEU A 75 1.37 7.88 -16.34
N TYR A 76 1.74 9.06 -16.84
CA TYR A 76 1.28 9.56 -18.14
C TYR A 76 1.88 8.73 -19.28
N THR A 77 3.17 8.39 -19.20
CA THR A 77 3.81 7.49 -20.17
C THR A 77 3.17 6.10 -20.15
N PHE A 78 2.86 5.57 -18.96
CA PHE A 78 2.12 4.31 -18.82
C PHE A 78 0.71 4.42 -19.39
N ARG A 79 0.02 5.54 -19.15
CA ARG A 79 -1.29 5.81 -19.73
C ARG A 79 -1.21 5.76 -21.24
N ASP A 80 -0.33 6.54 -21.85
CA ASP A 80 -0.19 6.61 -23.31
C ASP A 80 0.13 5.24 -23.92
N VAL A 81 1.04 4.48 -23.29
CA VAL A 81 1.38 3.11 -23.71
C VAL A 81 0.20 2.15 -23.62
N ILE A 82 -0.71 2.34 -22.66
CA ILE A 82 -1.88 1.49 -22.47
C ILE A 82 -3.07 1.97 -23.32
N THR A 83 -3.23 3.27 -23.52
CA THR A 83 -4.36 3.89 -24.24
C THR A 83 -4.15 3.93 -25.76
N GLU A 84 -2.93 4.14 -26.27
CA GLU A 84 -2.64 3.99 -27.71
C GLU A 84 -2.91 2.56 -28.22
N GLN A 85 -3.06 1.60 -27.30
CA GLN A 85 -3.17 0.19 -27.59
C GLN A 85 -4.58 -0.38 -27.49
N GLY A 86 -5.62 0.47 -27.61
CA GLY A 86 -7.02 0.05 -27.74
C GLY A 86 -7.36 -0.80 -28.98
N LYS A 87 -6.35 -1.25 -29.75
CA LYS A 87 -6.50 -2.23 -30.81
C LYS A 87 -6.54 -3.64 -30.20
N ASP A 88 -7.50 -4.44 -30.63
CA ASP A 88 -7.64 -5.83 -30.21
C ASP A 88 -6.32 -6.60 -30.36
N ILE A 89 -6.02 -7.51 -29.41
CA ILE A 89 -4.77 -8.29 -29.40
C ILE A 89 -4.66 -9.11 -30.69
N ALA A 90 -5.80 -9.65 -31.12
CA ALA A 90 -6.04 -10.28 -32.40
C ALA A 90 -7.56 -10.27 -32.63
N PRO A 91 -8.05 -10.28 -33.90
CA PRO A 91 -9.48 -10.25 -34.19
C PRO A 91 -10.29 -11.41 -33.59
N PHE A 92 -9.63 -12.49 -33.15
CA PHE A 92 -10.28 -13.68 -32.60
C PHE A 92 -10.17 -13.82 -31.07
N VAL A 93 -9.47 -12.90 -30.39
CA VAL A 93 -9.29 -12.97 -28.93
C VAL A 93 -10.18 -11.90 -28.31
N PRO A 94 -11.24 -12.26 -27.55
CA PRO A 94 -12.20 -11.31 -27.00
C PRO A 94 -11.66 -10.56 -25.77
N PHE A 95 -10.36 -10.29 -25.74
CA PHE A 95 -9.65 -9.61 -24.65
C PHE A 95 -8.84 -8.44 -25.19
N ARG A 96 -8.95 -7.31 -24.50
CA ARG A 96 -8.11 -6.13 -24.68
C ARG A 96 -6.78 -6.32 -23.93
N ARG A 97 -5.73 -5.66 -24.41
CA ARG A 97 -4.37 -5.75 -23.82
C ARG A 97 -4.33 -5.38 -22.34
N TRP A 98 -5.10 -4.39 -21.93
CA TRP A 98 -5.18 -3.98 -20.54
C TRP A 98 -5.81 -5.07 -19.64
N GLN A 99 -6.76 -5.88 -20.13
CA GLN A 99 -7.34 -7.00 -19.36
C GLN A 99 -6.28 -8.06 -19.08
N VAL A 100 -5.50 -8.41 -20.10
CA VAL A 100 -4.39 -9.37 -19.99
C VAL A 100 -3.33 -8.85 -19.02
N LEU A 101 -2.93 -7.58 -19.16
CA LEU A 101 -1.90 -6.98 -18.30
C LEU A 101 -2.36 -6.84 -16.85
N ASN A 102 -3.61 -6.42 -16.62
CA ASN A 102 -4.22 -6.36 -15.28
C ASN A 102 -4.24 -7.73 -14.61
N THR A 103 -4.69 -8.75 -15.34
CA THR A 103 -4.74 -10.11 -14.83
C THR A 103 -3.33 -10.63 -14.51
N PHE A 104 -2.38 -10.44 -15.43
CA PHE A 104 -1.00 -10.84 -15.22
C PHE A 104 -0.35 -10.16 -14.01
N ILE A 105 -0.43 -8.83 -13.90
CA ILE A 105 0.20 -8.09 -12.79
C ILE A 105 -0.45 -8.43 -11.45
N PHE A 106 -1.76 -8.68 -11.43
CA PHE A 106 -2.46 -9.18 -10.26
C PHE A 106 -1.98 -10.57 -9.82
N LEU A 107 -1.88 -11.52 -10.75
CA LEU A 107 -1.37 -12.85 -10.45
C LEU A 107 0.08 -12.80 -9.96
N PHE A 108 0.91 -11.94 -10.56
CA PHE A 108 2.27 -11.68 -10.10
C PHE A 108 2.29 -11.13 -8.67
N ASN A 109 1.44 -10.16 -8.34
CA ASN A 109 1.31 -9.62 -6.97
C ASN A 109 0.91 -10.72 -5.96
N ARG A 110 -0.05 -11.57 -6.32
CA ARG A 110 -0.49 -12.70 -5.47
C ARG A 110 0.65 -13.69 -5.24
N TRP A 111 1.42 -13.99 -6.27
CA TRP A 111 2.59 -14.85 -6.16
C TRP A 111 3.68 -14.21 -5.29
N ALA A 112 3.99 -12.92 -5.50
CA ALA A 112 5.00 -12.19 -4.74
C ALA A 112 4.65 -12.09 -3.25
N GLY A 113 3.36 -11.94 -2.91
CA GLY A 113 2.86 -11.92 -1.54
C GLY A 113 2.86 -13.29 -0.84
N LYS A 114 2.72 -14.41 -1.58
CA LYS A 114 2.79 -15.77 -1.03
C LYS A 114 4.20 -16.24 -0.72
N ARG A 115 5.23 -15.61 -1.30
CA ARG A 115 6.63 -15.95 -1.06
C ARG A 115 7.00 -15.69 0.42
N PRO A 116 7.52 -16.69 1.15
CA PRO A 116 7.83 -16.57 2.57
C PRO A 116 8.92 -15.52 2.86
N GLY A 117 9.09 -15.20 4.15
CA GLY A 117 10.13 -14.29 4.63
C GLY A 117 9.75 -12.81 4.61
N ARG A 118 8.47 -12.47 4.43
CA ARG A 118 7.98 -11.10 4.55
C ARG A 118 7.91 -10.70 6.03
N MET A 119 8.36 -9.50 6.40
CA MET A 119 8.49 -9.08 7.81
C MET A 119 7.16 -8.89 8.54
N ASP A 120 6.07 -8.74 7.80
CA ASP A 120 4.72 -8.64 8.36
C ASP A 120 4.09 -10.01 8.64
N MET A 121 4.73 -11.10 8.21
CA MET A 121 4.43 -12.45 8.69
C MET A 121 5.07 -12.64 10.07
N LYS A 122 4.36 -13.29 11.00
CA LYS A 122 4.87 -13.57 12.34
C LYS A 122 6.23 -14.27 12.25
N GLN A 123 7.30 -13.60 12.66
CA GLN A 123 8.58 -14.27 12.85
C GLN A 123 8.49 -15.24 14.04
N PRO A 124 9.18 -16.40 13.98
CA PRO A 124 9.28 -17.30 15.12
C PRO A 124 9.80 -16.57 16.36
N ARG A 125 9.11 -16.77 17.49
CA ARG A 125 9.33 -16.05 18.77
C ARG A 125 10.75 -16.16 19.32
N ALA A 126 11.51 -17.16 18.88
CA ALA A 126 12.84 -17.50 19.38
C ALA A 126 13.95 -16.51 18.98
N GLU A 127 13.78 -15.74 17.90
CA GLU A 127 14.84 -14.84 17.38
C GLU A 127 14.62 -13.35 17.76
N ALA A 128 13.47 -13.01 18.32
CA ALA A 128 13.07 -11.62 18.58
C ALA A 128 13.66 -11.02 19.87
N SER A 129 14.36 -11.80 20.69
CA SER A 129 14.66 -11.50 22.10
C SER A 129 15.87 -10.58 22.35
N GLN A 130 16.62 -10.12 21.35
CA GLN A 130 17.85 -9.33 21.58
C GLN A 130 18.04 -8.05 20.75
N LYS A 131 17.15 -7.70 19.81
CA LYS A 131 17.28 -6.44 19.07
C LYS A 131 16.68 -5.29 19.87
N LYS A 132 17.51 -4.30 20.22
CA LYS A 132 17.10 -3.02 20.84
C LYS A 132 15.93 -2.44 20.04
N GLU A 133 14.75 -2.36 20.66
CA GLU A 133 13.55 -1.90 19.96
C GLU A 133 13.74 -0.46 19.50
N VAL A 134 13.60 -0.26 18.19
CA VAL A 134 13.61 1.08 17.61
C VAL A 134 12.34 1.78 18.05
N ALA A 135 12.46 2.95 18.68
CA ALA A 135 11.33 3.75 19.15
C ALA A 135 10.42 4.16 17.97
N ARG A 136 9.43 3.33 17.68
CA ARG A 136 8.41 3.55 16.65
C ARG A 136 7.10 3.88 17.36
N PHE A 137 6.74 5.15 17.42
CA PHE A 137 5.55 5.62 18.14
C PHE A 137 4.24 5.01 17.63
N PHE A 138 4.19 4.62 16.36
CA PHE A 138 3.04 3.97 15.76
C PHE A 138 3.37 2.59 15.22
N THR A 139 2.82 1.59 15.91
CA THR A 139 2.66 0.24 15.39
C THR A 139 1.17 -0.05 15.45
N PRO A 140 0.48 -0.33 14.33
CA PRO A 140 -0.94 -0.68 14.38
C PRO A 140 -1.17 -1.98 15.14
N ALA A 141 -2.30 -2.09 15.84
CA ALA A 141 -2.73 -3.35 16.42
C ALA A 141 -2.89 -4.43 15.34
N GLY A 142 -2.62 -5.68 15.70
CA GLY A 142 -2.65 -6.81 14.76
C GLY A 142 -4.01 -7.00 14.07
N TRP A 143 -5.12 -6.60 14.71
CA TRP A 143 -6.45 -6.67 14.10
C TRP A 143 -6.64 -5.66 12.97
N ALA A 144 -5.93 -4.53 12.99
CA ALA A 144 -6.05 -3.50 11.96
C ALA A 144 -5.66 -4.06 10.58
N PHE A 145 -4.68 -4.95 10.54
CA PHE A 145 -4.25 -5.64 9.32
C PHE A 145 -5.30 -6.62 8.76
N ARG A 146 -6.40 -6.92 9.47
CA ARG A 146 -7.49 -7.74 8.92
C ARG A 146 -8.23 -7.07 7.76
N ILE A 147 -8.08 -5.76 7.58
CA ILE A 147 -8.62 -5.02 6.42
C ILE A 147 -8.10 -5.55 5.08
N TRP A 148 -6.95 -6.23 5.06
CA TRP A 148 -6.45 -6.89 3.88
C TRP A 148 -7.38 -8.01 3.37
N ILE A 149 -8.18 -8.63 4.23
CA ILE A 149 -9.13 -9.69 3.83
C ILE A 149 -10.17 -9.13 2.84
N PRO A 150 -11.01 -8.13 3.21
CA PRO A 150 -11.98 -7.58 2.27
C PRO A 150 -11.33 -6.90 1.06
N ILE A 151 -10.17 -6.24 1.23
CA ILE A 151 -9.42 -5.68 0.10
C ILE A 151 -9.07 -6.79 -0.91
N PHE A 152 -8.41 -7.86 -0.47
CA PHE A 152 -7.97 -8.92 -1.37
C PHE A 152 -9.11 -9.71 -1.99
N ILE A 153 -10.20 -9.94 -1.26
CA ILE A 153 -11.41 -10.55 -1.83
C ILE A 153 -11.96 -9.65 -2.94
N GLY A 154 -12.15 -8.36 -2.65
CA GLY A 154 -12.69 -7.41 -3.61
C GLY A 154 -11.82 -7.21 -4.84
N GLU A 155 -10.50 -7.10 -4.69
CA GLU A 155 -9.56 -7.05 -5.82
C GLU A 155 -9.60 -8.32 -6.67
N THR A 156 -9.80 -9.48 -6.04
CA THR A 156 -9.94 -10.76 -6.75
C THR A 156 -11.20 -10.75 -7.59
N ILE A 157 -12.34 -10.36 -7.01
CA ILE A 157 -13.62 -10.24 -7.72
C ILE A 157 -13.49 -9.22 -8.86
N PHE A 158 -12.86 -8.06 -8.61
CA PHE A 158 -12.59 -7.04 -9.62
C PHE A 158 -11.79 -7.59 -10.80
N VAL A 159 -10.72 -8.33 -10.54
CA VAL A 159 -9.89 -8.92 -11.60
C VAL A 159 -10.63 -9.97 -12.41
N PHE A 160 -11.44 -10.82 -11.77
CA PHE A 160 -12.27 -11.77 -12.50
C PHE A 160 -13.35 -11.07 -13.34
N TYR A 161 -14.00 -10.05 -12.81
CA TYR A 161 -14.99 -9.26 -13.53
C TYR A 161 -14.41 -8.61 -14.78
N GLN A 162 -13.26 -7.93 -14.65
CA GLN A 162 -12.62 -7.31 -15.80
C GLN A 162 -11.94 -8.33 -16.75
N ALA A 163 -11.75 -9.57 -16.33
CA ALA A 163 -11.20 -10.65 -17.17
C ALA A 163 -12.29 -11.40 -17.94
N LEU A 164 -13.57 -11.00 -17.84
CA LEU A 164 -14.62 -11.52 -18.71
C LEU A 164 -14.37 -11.11 -20.17
N PRO A 165 -14.86 -11.89 -21.17
CA PRO A 165 -14.78 -11.49 -22.56
C PRO A 165 -15.40 -10.09 -22.75
N ILE A 166 -14.73 -9.24 -23.53
CA ILE A 166 -15.03 -7.80 -23.61
C ILE A 166 -16.49 -7.48 -24.01
N ASN A 167 -17.13 -8.39 -24.73
CA ASN A 167 -18.52 -8.27 -25.17
C ASN A 167 -19.53 -8.39 -24.01
N TYR A 168 -19.15 -8.98 -22.88
CA TYR A 168 -19.98 -9.06 -21.67
C TYR A 168 -19.78 -7.86 -20.74
N ILE A 169 -18.77 -7.03 -20.97
CA ILE A 169 -18.45 -5.89 -20.13
C ILE A 169 -19.09 -4.64 -20.73
N LYS A 170 -20.19 -4.17 -20.12
CA LYS A 170 -20.90 -2.95 -20.54
C LYS A 170 -19.98 -1.71 -20.44
N ASN A 171 -19.30 -1.57 -19.30
CA ASN A 171 -18.49 -0.39 -18.98
C ASN A 171 -17.00 -0.58 -19.30
N LYS A 172 -16.70 -1.17 -20.48
CA LYS A 172 -15.34 -1.50 -20.90
C LYS A 172 -14.41 -0.32 -21.05
N ASP A 173 -14.91 0.84 -21.45
CA ASP A 173 -14.09 2.04 -21.64
C ASP A 173 -13.76 2.69 -20.28
N PHE A 174 -14.68 2.63 -19.33
CA PHE A 174 -14.42 2.96 -17.93
C PHE A 174 -13.30 2.10 -17.33
N LEU A 175 -13.37 0.77 -17.52
CA LEU A 175 -12.30 -0.14 -17.08
C LEU A 175 -10.98 0.11 -17.82
N ALA A 176 -11.02 0.48 -19.09
CA ALA A 176 -9.81 0.85 -19.83
C ALA A 176 -9.17 2.13 -19.27
N MET A 177 -9.97 3.13 -18.87
CA MET A 177 -9.47 4.39 -18.30
C MET A 177 -8.79 4.22 -16.94
N LEU A 178 -9.31 3.34 -16.08
CA LEU A 178 -8.71 3.11 -14.75
C LEU A 178 -7.47 2.21 -14.81
N SER A 179 -7.38 1.35 -15.83
CA SER A 179 -6.37 0.29 -15.92
C SER A 179 -4.91 0.75 -15.77
N PRO A 180 -4.44 1.84 -16.40
CA PRO A 180 -3.05 2.29 -16.25
C PRO A 180 -2.66 2.54 -14.79
N PHE A 181 -3.56 3.18 -14.05
CA PHE A 181 -3.36 3.49 -12.65
C PHE A 181 -3.41 2.24 -11.77
N TRP A 182 -4.32 1.32 -12.08
CA TRP A 182 -4.43 0.04 -11.38
C TRP A 182 -3.18 -0.85 -11.59
N ILE A 183 -2.69 -0.94 -12.83
CA ILE A 183 -1.45 -1.69 -13.17
C ILE A 183 -0.27 -1.12 -12.40
N ALA A 184 -0.13 0.20 -12.38
CA ALA A 184 0.93 0.85 -11.64
C ALA A 184 0.83 0.56 -10.14
N ALA A 185 -0.37 0.67 -9.55
CA ALA A 185 -0.60 0.37 -8.14
C ALA A 185 -0.21 -1.07 -7.79
N ILE A 186 -0.74 -2.05 -8.52
CA ILE A 186 -0.44 -3.47 -8.26
C ILE A 186 1.03 -3.79 -8.55
N GLY A 187 1.65 -3.15 -9.55
CA GLY A 187 3.09 -3.26 -9.81
C GLY A 187 3.94 -2.75 -8.64
N PHE A 188 3.67 -1.55 -8.14
CA PHE A 188 4.36 -1.02 -6.96
C PHE A 188 4.13 -1.86 -5.71
N GLN A 189 2.91 -2.35 -5.49
CA GLN A 189 2.60 -3.26 -4.40
C GLN A 189 3.38 -4.58 -4.53
N SER A 190 3.50 -5.13 -5.75
CA SER A 190 4.28 -6.34 -6.00
C SER A 190 5.74 -6.14 -5.62
N ILE A 191 6.35 -5.05 -6.06
CA ILE A 191 7.73 -4.71 -5.71
C ILE A 191 7.84 -4.43 -4.20
N TRP A 192 6.84 -3.80 -3.59
CA TRP A 192 6.81 -3.60 -2.14
C TRP A 192 6.83 -4.95 -1.42
N THR A 193 6.01 -5.93 -1.81
CA THR A 193 6.05 -7.27 -1.21
C THR A 193 7.39 -7.95 -1.43
N PHE A 194 8.07 -7.67 -2.55
CA PHE A 194 9.43 -8.13 -2.80
C PHE A 194 10.42 -7.56 -1.77
N CYS A 195 10.39 -6.23 -1.64
CA CYS A 195 11.26 -5.47 -0.76
C CYS A 195 10.91 -5.62 0.73
N ALA A 196 9.68 -6.01 1.12
CA ALA A 196 9.22 -6.13 2.51
C ALA A 196 9.79 -7.34 3.26
N ARG A 197 11.09 -7.63 3.07
CA ARG A 197 11.83 -8.75 3.65
C ARG A 197 13.03 -8.26 4.48
N PRO A 198 13.56 -9.09 5.39
CA PRO A 198 14.70 -8.73 6.22
C PRO A 198 15.88 -8.19 5.41
N TRP A 199 16.21 -8.83 4.28
CA TRP A 199 17.33 -8.40 3.43
C TRP A 199 17.24 -6.93 3.02
N ALA A 200 16.06 -6.37 2.78
CA ALA A 200 15.97 -4.96 2.40
C ALA A 200 16.12 -4.05 3.62
N VAL A 201 15.43 -4.36 4.71
CA VAL A 201 15.42 -3.48 5.90
C VAL A 201 16.74 -3.50 6.65
N GLU A 202 17.33 -4.69 6.81
CA GLU A 202 18.57 -4.87 7.55
C GLU A 202 19.75 -4.24 6.81
N ASN A 203 19.68 -4.14 5.49
CA ASN A 203 20.63 -3.40 4.65
C ASN A 203 20.27 -1.91 4.46
N GLY A 204 19.37 -1.35 5.27
CA GLY A 204 19.05 0.09 5.24
C GLY A 204 18.10 0.53 4.12
N TYR A 205 17.61 -0.38 3.27
CA TYR A 205 16.66 -0.09 2.18
C TYR A 205 15.19 0.00 2.63
N GLY A 206 14.94 0.17 3.93
CA GLY A 206 13.57 0.32 4.46
C GLY A 206 12.80 1.50 3.87
N TRP A 207 13.50 2.52 3.37
CA TRP A 207 12.88 3.67 2.70
C TRP A 207 12.26 3.31 1.34
N ILE A 208 12.80 2.32 0.62
CA ILE A 208 12.24 1.84 -0.65
C ILE A 208 10.85 1.28 -0.43
N GLN A 209 10.64 0.54 0.66
CA GLN A 209 9.32 0.01 1.02
C GLN A 209 8.32 1.12 1.30
N ALA A 210 8.71 2.15 2.06
CA ALA A 210 7.85 3.29 2.34
C ALA A 210 7.50 4.04 1.06
N ALA A 211 8.48 4.29 0.19
CA ALA A 211 8.26 4.92 -1.10
C ALA A 211 7.27 4.11 -1.97
N LEU A 212 7.46 2.80 -2.11
CA LEU A 212 6.58 1.95 -2.91
C LEU A 212 5.13 1.92 -2.41
N LEU A 213 4.89 1.96 -1.09
CA LEU A 213 3.53 2.09 -0.55
C LEU A 213 2.92 3.45 -0.85
N VAL A 214 3.68 4.53 -0.72
CA VAL A 214 3.21 5.88 -1.12
C VAL A 214 2.90 5.91 -2.62
N LEU A 215 3.78 5.37 -3.47
CA LEU A 215 3.56 5.27 -4.91
C LEU A 215 2.32 4.42 -5.26
N THR A 216 2.07 3.34 -4.52
CA THR A 216 0.84 2.54 -4.63
C THR A 216 -0.38 3.41 -4.33
N GLY A 217 -0.36 4.16 -3.21
CA GLY A 217 -1.44 5.08 -2.85
C GLY A 217 -1.67 6.19 -3.90
N VAL A 218 -0.60 6.77 -4.45
CA VAL A 218 -0.73 7.79 -5.51
C VAL A 218 -1.31 7.18 -6.80
N ALA A 219 -0.87 6.00 -7.21
CA ALA A 219 -1.45 5.31 -8.35
C ALA A 219 -2.95 5.01 -8.13
N LEU A 220 -3.32 4.52 -6.94
CA LEU A 220 -4.73 4.32 -6.57
C LEU A 220 -5.53 5.62 -6.52
N SER A 221 -4.92 6.77 -6.21
CA SER A 221 -5.62 8.06 -6.32
C SER A 221 -6.02 8.39 -7.77
N GLY A 222 -5.26 7.90 -8.76
CA GLY A 222 -5.61 7.99 -10.17
C GLY A 222 -6.81 7.12 -10.52
N VAL A 223 -6.84 5.88 -10.03
CA VAL A 223 -8.03 5.00 -10.11
C VAL A 223 -9.24 5.70 -9.50
N HIS A 224 -9.10 6.20 -8.27
CA HIS A 224 -10.15 6.91 -7.53
C HIS A 224 -10.66 8.15 -8.27
N LYS A 225 -9.76 8.94 -8.87
CA LYS A 225 -10.13 10.09 -9.69
C LYS A 225 -10.95 9.68 -10.90
N VAL A 226 -10.60 8.60 -11.60
CA VAL A 226 -11.38 8.10 -12.75
C VAL A 226 -12.76 7.67 -12.29
N MET A 227 -12.84 6.87 -11.22
CA MET A 227 -14.11 6.41 -10.64
C MET A 227 -15.03 7.57 -10.31
N THR A 228 -14.49 8.61 -9.66
CA THR A 228 -15.26 9.76 -9.13
C THR A 228 -15.47 10.89 -10.13
N SER A 229 -14.89 10.80 -11.32
CA SER A 229 -15.05 11.79 -12.39
C SER A 229 -16.18 11.46 -13.35
N GLN A 230 -16.69 10.23 -13.31
CA GLN A 230 -17.88 9.87 -14.08
C GLN A 230 -19.09 10.52 -13.39
N PRO A 231 -20.04 11.09 -14.14
CA PRO A 231 -21.25 11.67 -13.57
C PRO A 231 -22.02 10.56 -12.83
N HIS A 232 -21.79 10.47 -11.52
CA HIS A 232 -22.52 9.61 -10.61
C HIS A 232 -23.92 10.19 -10.40
N THR A 233 -24.79 10.02 -11.38
CA THR A 233 -26.20 9.96 -11.01
C THR A 233 -26.38 8.60 -10.35
N LEU A 234 -26.98 8.55 -9.15
CA LEU A 234 -27.53 7.32 -8.57
C LEU A 234 -28.57 6.65 -9.52
N VAL A 235 -28.87 7.31 -10.64
CA VAL A 235 -29.79 6.97 -11.73
C VAL A 235 -29.04 6.79 -13.08
N GLY A 236 -27.72 6.91 -13.17
CA GLY A 236 -26.97 6.84 -14.44
C GLY A 236 -25.90 5.75 -14.50
N ASP A 237 -25.91 5.04 -15.63
CA ASP A 237 -24.98 4.13 -16.33
C ASP A 237 -23.94 3.27 -15.57
N LEU A 238 -23.45 3.66 -14.40
CA LEU A 238 -22.70 2.75 -13.52
C LEU A 238 -23.69 1.81 -12.85
N ASN A 239 -23.72 0.57 -13.33
CA ASN A 239 -24.50 -0.50 -12.73
C ASN A 239 -24.03 -0.69 -11.27
N ILE A 240 -24.93 -1.03 -10.36
CA ILE A 240 -24.62 -1.39 -8.96
C ILE A 240 -23.49 -2.42 -8.87
N LEU A 241 -23.35 -3.27 -9.88
CA LEU A 241 -22.22 -4.19 -10.03
C LEU A 241 -20.87 -3.47 -10.10
N ASP A 242 -20.70 -2.41 -10.90
CA ASP A 242 -19.43 -1.68 -10.98
C ASP A 242 -19.09 -0.98 -9.67
N PHE A 243 -20.11 -0.47 -8.97
CA PHE A 243 -19.93 0.12 -7.65
C PHE A 243 -19.41 -0.91 -6.63
N ILE A 244 -20.06 -2.08 -6.54
CA ILE A 244 -19.70 -3.13 -5.59
C ILE A 244 -18.37 -3.79 -5.96
N VAL A 245 -18.17 -4.10 -7.24
CA VAL A 245 -17.04 -4.90 -7.71
C VAL A 245 -15.78 -4.07 -7.93
N ALA A 246 -15.91 -2.82 -8.39
CA ALA A 246 -14.76 -1.95 -8.63
C ALA A 246 -14.63 -0.87 -7.56
N GLN A 247 -15.65 -0.03 -7.36
CA GLN A 247 -15.48 1.18 -6.55
C GLN A 247 -15.16 0.89 -5.08
N ILE A 248 -16.00 0.09 -4.40
CA ILE A 248 -15.79 -0.22 -2.98
C ILE A 248 -14.39 -0.80 -2.70
N PRO A 249 -13.95 -1.90 -3.34
CA PRO A 249 -12.68 -2.51 -2.99
C PRO A 249 -11.47 -1.67 -3.40
N LEU A 250 -11.54 -0.94 -4.52
CA LEU A 250 -10.43 -0.10 -4.96
C LEU A 250 -10.31 1.17 -4.10
N SER A 251 -11.42 1.77 -3.66
CA SER A 251 -11.42 2.87 -2.69
C SER A 251 -10.96 2.43 -1.30
N LEU A 252 -11.35 1.24 -0.86
CA LEU A 252 -10.88 0.65 0.40
C LEU A 252 -9.36 0.43 0.37
N HIS A 253 -8.85 -0.11 -0.74
CA HIS A 253 -7.42 -0.29 -0.94
C HIS A 253 -6.69 1.06 -0.96
N PHE A 254 -7.23 2.06 -1.67
CA PHE A 254 -6.65 3.40 -1.72
C PHE A 254 -6.48 4.01 -0.33
N GLY A 255 -7.56 4.06 0.46
CA GLY A 255 -7.49 4.64 1.82
C GLY A 255 -6.52 3.88 2.73
N TRP A 256 -6.47 2.55 2.62
CA TRP A 256 -5.50 1.75 3.36
C TRP A 256 -4.04 2.03 2.96
N MET A 257 -3.76 2.22 1.67
CA MET A 257 -2.40 2.54 1.19
C MET A 257 -1.92 3.91 1.65
N MET A 258 -2.82 4.90 1.78
CA MET A 258 -2.48 6.18 2.38
C MET A 258 -2.03 6.03 3.84
N ALA A 259 -2.76 5.24 4.63
CA ALA A 259 -2.37 4.94 6.01
C ALA A 259 -1.05 4.16 6.09
N ALA A 260 -0.93 3.08 5.32
CA ALA A 260 0.24 2.22 5.30
C ALA A 260 1.51 2.95 4.86
N GLY A 261 1.40 3.86 3.87
CA GLY A 261 2.48 4.74 3.43
C GLY A 261 2.98 5.62 4.57
N LEU A 262 2.08 6.32 5.27
CA LEU A 262 2.43 7.20 6.40
C LEU A 262 3.07 6.43 7.56
N VAL A 263 2.53 5.26 7.94
CA VAL A 263 3.13 4.40 8.97
C VAL A 263 4.52 3.93 8.55
N SER A 264 4.71 3.62 7.27
CA SER A 264 6.01 3.17 6.75
C SER A 264 7.05 4.29 6.74
N VAL A 265 6.66 5.52 6.38
CA VAL A 265 7.52 6.72 6.51
C VAL A 265 7.94 6.92 7.97
N ASN A 266 7.01 6.83 8.93
CA ASN A 266 7.35 6.88 10.35
C ASN A 266 8.30 5.74 10.75
N GLY A 267 8.14 4.55 10.19
CA GLY A 267 9.05 3.43 10.38
C GLY A 267 10.48 3.73 9.90
N VAL A 268 10.64 4.46 8.80
CA VAL A 268 11.95 4.94 8.30
C VAL A 268 12.51 5.99 9.26
N LEU A 269 11.73 7.01 9.60
CA LEU A 269 12.12 8.08 10.52
C LEU A 269 12.50 7.56 11.92
N ALA A 270 11.88 6.48 12.39
CA ALA A 270 12.20 5.87 13.67
C ALA A 270 13.68 5.41 13.74
N ARG A 271 14.28 5.08 12.60
CA ARG A 271 15.66 4.57 12.48
C ARG A 271 16.71 5.65 12.20
N THR A 272 16.31 6.89 12.01
CA THR A 272 17.25 8.01 11.81
C THR A 272 17.80 8.51 13.16
N PRO A 273 18.89 9.31 13.17
CA PRO A 273 19.43 9.91 14.39
C PRO A 273 18.56 11.05 14.96
N LEU A 274 17.34 11.28 14.45
CA LEU A 274 16.44 12.30 14.97
C LEU A 274 16.14 12.11 16.45
N THR A 275 15.92 13.23 17.15
CA THR A 275 15.53 13.21 18.56
C THR A 275 14.18 12.52 18.75
N ILE A 276 13.95 11.95 19.94
CA ILE A 276 12.67 11.33 20.32
C ILE A 276 11.51 12.31 20.15
N ARG A 277 11.72 13.61 20.47
CA ARG A 277 10.73 14.67 20.30
C ARG A 277 10.38 14.90 18.82
N ALA A 278 11.38 14.95 17.94
CA ALA A 278 11.14 15.10 16.50
C ALA A 278 10.38 13.90 15.94
N LYS A 279 10.78 12.68 16.29
CA LYS A 279 10.10 11.43 15.87
C LYS A 279 8.64 11.39 16.33
N HIS A 280 8.37 11.84 17.57
CA HIS A 280 7.03 11.97 18.12
C HIS A 280 6.18 12.98 17.34
N LEU A 281 6.73 14.16 17.05
CA LEU A 281 6.05 15.19 16.26
C LEU A 281 5.71 14.71 14.83
N PHE A 282 6.65 14.05 14.14
CA PHE A 282 6.39 13.48 12.81
C PHE A 282 5.30 12.42 12.83
N SER A 283 5.26 11.63 13.91
CA SER A 283 4.22 10.64 14.12
C SER A 283 2.87 11.37 14.24
N ASP A 284 2.70 12.27 15.20
CA ASP A 284 1.45 13.00 15.41
C ASP A 284 1.00 13.78 14.15
N ALA A 285 1.94 14.40 13.44
CA ALA A 285 1.68 15.06 12.16
C ALA A 285 1.13 14.09 11.11
N SER A 286 1.64 12.86 11.05
CA SER A 286 1.16 11.85 10.11
C SER A 286 -0.29 11.44 10.38
N VAL A 287 -0.71 11.37 11.65
CA VAL A 287 -2.12 11.12 12.03
C VAL A 287 -3.03 12.25 11.57
N VAL A 288 -2.60 13.51 11.78
CA VAL A 288 -3.35 14.68 11.32
C VAL A 288 -3.45 14.69 9.79
N VAL A 289 -2.35 14.45 9.08
CA VAL A 289 -2.32 14.38 7.61
C VAL A 289 -3.25 13.28 7.10
N ALA A 290 -3.23 12.08 7.70
CA ALA A 290 -4.16 11.00 7.35
C ALA A 290 -5.62 11.42 7.50
N THR A 291 -5.95 12.14 8.57
CA THR A 291 -7.30 12.66 8.84
C THR A 291 -7.72 13.68 7.79
N VAL A 292 -6.86 14.67 7.52
CA VAL A 292 -7.14 15.72 6.53
C VAL A 292 -7.33 15.10 5.14
N ILE A 293 -6.48 14.17 4.74
CA ILE A 293 -6.62 13.45 3.47
C ILE A 293 -7.97 12.72 3.43
N GLY A 294 -8.33 11.98 4.48
CA GLY A 294 -9.59 11.24 4.52
C GLY A 294 -10.81 12.15 4.42
N VAL A 295 -10.86 13.24 5.17
CA VAL A 295 -11.96 14.23 5.11
C VAL A 295 -12.03 14.87 3.73
N VAL A 296 -10.90 15.38 3.20
CA VAL A 296 -10.87 16.09 1.93
C VAL A 296 -11.24 15.18 0.77
N VAL A 297 -10.69 13.95 0.72
CA VAL A 297 -11.04 12.99 -0.34
C VAL A 297 -12.50 12.60 -0.25
N ALA A 298 -13.00 12.24 0.94
CA ALA A 298 -14.38 11.81 1.11
C ALA A 298 -15.36 12.93 0.74
N ALA A 299 -15.11 14.17 1.16
CA ALA A 299 -15.96 15.31 0.82
C ALA A 299 -15.89 15.68 -0.66
N LYS A 300 -14.69 15.85 -1.23
CA LYS A 300 -14.54 16.28 -2.64
C LYS A 300 -14.94 15.23 -3.66
N ARG A 301 -14.91 13.95 -3.27
CA ARG A 301 -15.18 12.82 -4.16
C ARG A 301 -16.47 12.07 -3.81
N THR A 302 -17.18 12.55 -2.78
CA THR A 302 -18.40 11.93 -2.25
C THR A 302 -18.25 10.42 -2.02
N ASP A 303 -17.08 9.97 -1.57
CA ASP A 303 -16.75 8.56 -1.37
C ASP A 303 -16.33 8.31 0.08
N PRO A 304 -17.24 7.80 0.93
CA PRO A 304 -16.96 7.56 2.33
C PRO A 304 -16.01 6.36 2.57
N VAL A 305 -15.78 5.50 1.58
CA VAL A 305 -15.01 4.25 1.75
C VAL A 305 -13.53 4.56 2.05
N VAL A 306 -12.99 5.63 1.46
CA VAL A 306 -11.61 6.07 1.73
C VAL A 306 -11.47 6.53 3.18
N ALA A 307 -12.41 7.34 3.67
CA ALA A 307 -12.44 7.79 5.07
C ALA A 307 -12.62 6.61 6.03
N PHE A 308 -13.41 5.61 5.65
CA PHE A 308 -13.58 4.38 6.43
C PHE A 308 -12.26 3.63 6.61
N ALA A 309 -11.52 3.38 5.53
CA ALA A 309 -10.23 2.69 5.62
C ALA A 309 -9.22 3.43 6.51
N LEU A 310 -9.16 4.77 6.40
CA LEU A 310 -8.31 5.61 7.23
C LEU A 310 -8.77 5.61 8.70
N SER A 311 -10.07 5.70 8.95
CA SER A 311 -10.64 5.63 10.31
C SER A 311 -10.30 4.29 10.97
N TRP A 312 -10.44 3.19 10.24
CA TRP A 312 -10.05 1.84 10.67
C TRP A 312 -8.56 1.76 11.04
N ALA A 313 -7.68 2.30 10.20
CA ALA A 313 -6.25 2.33 10.47
C ALA A 313 -5.92 3.15 11.73
N LEU A 314 -6.51 4.34 11.88
CA LEU A 314 -6.31 5.21 13.04
C LEU A 314 -6.87 4.60 14.33
N ALA A 315 -7.98 3.87 14.27
CA ALA A 315 -8.48 3.09 15.39
C ALA A 315 -7.49 1.99 15.80
N GLY A 316 -6.84 1.34 14.82
CA GLY A 316 -5.75 0.40 15.06
C GLY A 316 -4.50 1.03 15.70
N LEU A 317 -4.23 2.30 15.40
CA LEU A 317 -3.21 3.12 16.06
C LEU A 317 -3.67 3.73 17.39
N ALA A 318 -4.93 3.55 17.78
CA ALA A 318 -5.50 4.02 19.04
C ALA A 318 -5.65 2.89 20.08
N ASP A 319 -5.34 1.65 19.72
CA ASP A 319 -5.44 0.47 20.58
C ASP A 319 -4.22 0.28 21.50
N ASP A 320 -4.48 0.20 22.81
CA ASP A 320 -3.44 0.05 23.84
C ASP A 320 -2.51 -1.15 23.65
N LYS A 321 -3.02 -2.24 23.06
CA LYS A 321 -2.23 -3.45 22.78
C LYS A 321 -1.11 -3.19 21.78
N ALA A 322 -1.19 -2.11 21.02
CA ALA A 322 -0.24 -1.79 19.96
C ALA A 322 1.08 -1.18 20.48
N TRP A 323 1.10 -0.63 21.70
CA TRP A 323 2.30 -0.04 22.34
C TRP A 323 2.73 -0.70 23.64
N GLU A 324 2.15 -1.82 24.04
CA GLU A 324 2.59 -2.56 25.25
C GLU A 324 4.11 -2.79 25.28
N LYS A 325 4.70 -3.13 24.12
CA LYS A 325 6.15 -3.37 23.99
C LYS A 325 7.01 -2.10 24.12
N LEU A 326 6.45 -0.93 23.80
CA LEU A 326 7.17 0.34 23.77
C LEU A 326 7.21 1.04 25.14
N LYS A 327 6.45 0.56 26.14
CA LYS A 327 6.36 1.16 27.48
C LYS A 327 7.72 1.25 28.17
N SER A 328 8.66 0.36 27.86
CA SER A 328 10.03 0.39 28.40
C SER A 328 10.96 1.37 27.70
N THR A 329 10.61 1.82 26.50
CA THR A 329 11.53 2.55 25.60
C THR A 329 11.14 4.03 25.45
N VAL A 330 9.86 4.35 25.60
CA VAL A 330 9.31 5.69 25.43
C VAL A 330 8.47 6.05 26.66
N ALA A 331 8.58 7.30 27.11
CA ALA A 331 7.74 7.81 28.20
C ALA A 331 6.24 7.56 27.92
N PHE A 332 5.59 6.84 28.84
CA PHE A 332 4.19 6.40 28.71
C PHE A 332 3.23 7.54 28.35
N ALA A 333 3.42 8.73 28.94
CA ALA A 333 2.61 9.91 28.65
C ALA A 333 2.61 10.31 27.16
N ARG A 334 3.73 10.15 26.44
CA ARG A 334 3.81 10.48 25.01
C ARG A 334 3.05 9.47 24.15
N LEU A 335 3.18 8.17 24.47
CA LEU A 335 2.44 7.10 23.79
C LEU A 335 0.93 7.32 23.97
N GLN A 336 0.49 7.61 25.20
CA GLN A 336 -0.91 7.88 25.51
C GLN A 336 -1.43 9.13 24.78
N SER A 337 -0.61 10.18 24.65
CA SER A 337 -0.99 11.39 23.90
C SER A 337 -1.23 11.08 22.42
N SER A 338 -0.31 10.36 21.77
CA SER A 338 -0.45 9.96 20.36
C SER A 338 -1.64 9.03 20.13
N ALA A 339 -1.90 8.10 21.04
CA ALA A 339 -3.07 7.23 21.00
C ALA A 339 -4.39 8.01 21.09
N LYS A 340 -4.47 8.96 22.04
CA LYS A 340 -5.64 9.86 22.18
C LYS A 340 -5.85 10.70 20.92
N LEU A 341 -4.78 11.20 20.31
CA LEU A 341 -4.85 11.93 19.05
C LEU A 341 -5.39 11.04 17.92
N ALA A 342 -4.82 9.84 17.73
CA ALA A 342 -5.29 8.87 16.74
C ALA A 342 -6.77 8.52 16.92
N LYS A 343 -7.23 8.33 18.17
CA LYS A 343 -8.64 8.08 18.49
C LYS A 343 -9.55 9.24 18.10
N ARG A 344 -9.19 10.47 18.45
CA ARG A 344 -9.97 11.67 18.07
C ARG A 344 -10.07 11.82 16.57
N CYS A 345 -8.95 11.64 15.88
CA CYS A 345 -8.87 11.68 14.42
C CYS A 345 -9.70 10.56 13.75
N SER A 346 -9.67 9.34 14.28
CA SER A 346 -10.54 8.25 13.84
C SER A 346 -12.03 8.59 14.00
N ASN A 347 -12.42 9.18 15.13
CA ASN A 347 -13.80 9.64 15.37
C ASN A 347 -14.23 10.75 14.40
N ILE A 348 -13.34 11.70 14.07
CA ILE A 348 -13.63 12.75 13.07
C ILE A 348 -13.96 12.10 11.72
N LEU A 349 -13.14 11.14 11.26
CA LEU A 349 -13.42 10.42 10.01
C LEU A 349 -14.72 9.61 10.09
N ALA A 350 -15.02 8.98 11.23
CA ALA A 350 -16.28 8.26 11.44
C ALA A 350 -17.49 9.20 11.29
N LEU A 351 -17.42 10.40 11.87
CA LEU A 351 -18.47 11.41 11.72
C LEU A 351 -18.58 11.90 10.27
N THR A 352 -17.47 12.07 9.55
CA THR A 352 -17.49 12.40 8.12
C THR A 352 -18.22 11.34 7.29
N ILE A 353 -17.96 10.06 7.57
CA ILE A 353 -18.63 8.93 6.89
C ILE A 353 -20.14 8.99 7.13
N VAL A 354 -20.56 9.19 8.38
CA VAL A 354 -21.98 9.29 8.73
C VAL A 354 -22.64 10.49 8.04
N GLY A 355 -21.99 11.65 8.08
CA GLY A 355 -22.50 12.87 7.42
C GLY A 355 -22.73 12.69 5.93
N LEU A 356 -21.74 12.16 5.20
CA LEU A 356 -21.86 11.90 3.76
C LEU A 356 -22.91 10.82 3.44
N THR A 357 -23.05 9.81 4.28
CA THR A 357 -24.06 8.76 4.09
C THR A 357 -25.47 9.33 4.25
N ILE A 358 -25.68 10.18 5.26
CA ILE A 358 -26.95 10.86 5.50
C ILE A 358 -27.28 11.80 4.33
N GLU A 359 -26.32 12.60 3.88
CA GLU A 359 -26.48 13.51 2.73
C GLU A 359 -26.96 12.73 1.48
N LYS A 360 -26.30 11.61 1.17
CA LYS A 360 -26.68 10.76 0.02
C LYS A 360 -28.03 10.09 0.18
N ALA A 361 -28.40 9.68 1.40
CA ALA A 361 -29.73 9.13 1.67
C ALA A 361 -30.83 10.19 1.46
N PHE A 362 -30.59 11.43 1.89
CA PHE A 362 -31.51 12.55 1.63
C PHE A 362 -31.62 12.86 0.14
N GLU A 363 -30.51 13.00 -0.59
CA GLU A 363 -30.52 13.20 -2.05
C GLU A 363 -31.37 12.14 -2.75
N PHE A 364 -31.15 10.86 -2.41
CA PHE A 364 -31.91 9.75 -2.96
C PHE A 364 -33.41 9.86 -2.67
N TRP A 365 -33.78 10.13 -1.42
CA TRP A 365 -35.19 10.24 -1.00
C TRP A 365 -35.90 11.43 -1.67
N PHE A 366 -35.25 12.58 -1.75
CA PHE A 366 -35.78 13.77 -2.42
C PHE A 366 -36.00 13.52 -3.91
N HIS A 367 -35.03 12.91 -4.62
CA HIS A 367 -35.20 12.62 -6.05
C HIS A 367 -36.33 11.64 -6.35
N HIS A 368 -36.55 10.62 -5.52
CA HIS A 368 -37.64 9.66 -5.73
C HIS A 368 -39.01 10.23 -5.35
N SER A 369 -39.11 10.92 -4.22
CA SER A 369 -40.39 11.45 -3.75
C SER A 369 -40.98 12.53 -4.67
N TYR A 370 -40.13 13.32 -5.33
CA TYR A 370 -40.57 14.34 -6.29
C TYR A 370 -40.85 13.79 -7.69
N ALA A 371 -40.18 12.70 -8.11
CA ALA A 371 -40.43 12.08 -9.40
C ALA A 371 -41.85 11.52 -9.51
N ASP A 372 -42.37 10.94 -8.42
CA ASP A 372 -43.72 10.38 -8.37
C ASP A 372 -44.82 11.46 -8.21
N ALA A 373 -44.46 12.66 -7.75
CA ALA A 373 -45.40 13.74 -7.44
C ALA A 373 -45.72 14.65 -8.64
N LEU A 374 -44.94 14.59 -9.73
CA LEU A 374 -45.23 15.37 -10.93
C LEU A 374 -46.26 14.63 -11.78
N PRO A 375 -47.48 15.18 -12.00
CA PRO A 375 -48.45 14.56 -12.89
C PRO A 375 -47.81 14.42 -14.27
N ALA A 376 -47.94 13.23 -14.87
CA ALA A 376 -47.47 12.97 -16.22
C ALA A 376 -47.99 14.09 -17.14
N GLN A 377 -47.09 14.94 -17.63
CA GLN A 377 -47.46 15.95 -18.62
C GLN A 377 -47.87 15.20 -19.88
N SER A 378 -49.19 15.11 -20.09
CA SER A 378 -49.87 14.48 -21.22
C SER A 378 -49.79 15.32 -22.47
#